data_AF-A0A6N8IYJ8-F1
#
_entry.id   AF-A0A6N8IYJ8-F1
#
_cell.length_a   1.000
_cell.length_b   1.000
_cell.length_c   1.000
_cell.angle_alpha   90.00
_cell.angle_beta   90.00
_cell.angle_gamma   90.00
#
_symmetry.space_group_name_H-M   'P 1'
#
loop_
_entity.id
_entity.type
_entity.pdbx_description
1 polymer ?
#
loop_
_entity_poly.entity_id
_entity_poly.type
_entity_poly.pdbx_seq_one_letter_code
_entity_poly.pdbx_strand_id
1 'polypeptide(L)' 'MAALLEDIVPALDGLDASQPDEALLHQAVEANVRQTVRLLRETPEGQARLAQGTMKLVGAVYELESGRVRFLE' A
#
# COMPACT_ATOMS: atom_id res chain seq x y z
N MET A 1 1.98 7.55 23.38
CA MET A 1 1.74 7.97 21.99
C MET A 1 2.80 7.47 20.99
N ALA A 2 3.95 6.93 21.42
CA ALA A 2 5.01 6.47 20.50
C ALA A 2 4.73 5.10 19.83
N ALA A 3 4.00 4.19 20.49
CA ALA A 3 3.85 2.80 20.03
C ALA A 3 3.19 2.63 18.65
N LEU A 4 2.26 3.52 18.25
CA LEU A 4 1.58 3.41 16.95
C LEU A 4 2.53 3.61 15.77
N LEU A 5 3.57 4.45 15.92
CA LEU A 5 4.56 4.68 14.86
C LEU A 5 5.52 3.48 14.72
N GLU A 6 5.78 2.77 15.81
CA GLU A 6 6.69 1.60 15.81
C GLU A 6 6.13 0.44 15.00
N ASP A 7 4.80 0.32 14.92
CA ASP A 7 4.12 -0.72 14.14
C ASP A 7 3.95 -0.37 12.65
N ILE A 8 4.24 0.87 12.25
CA ILE A 8 4.20 1.28 10.83
C ILE A 8 5.55 0.91 10.21
N VAL A 9 5.70 -0.36 9.84
CA VAL A 9 6.86 -0.83 9.08
C VAL A 9 6.82 -0.22 7.67
N PRO A 10 7.79 0.63 7.28
CA PRO A 10 7.82 1.20 5.95
C PRO A 10 8.08 0.12 4.90
N ALA A 11 7.26 0.04 3.86
CA ALA A 11 7.45 -0.89 2.74
C ALA A 11 8.48 -0.34 1.74
N LEU A 12 9.71 -0.08 2.20
CA LEU A 12 10.77 0.55 1.41
C LEU A 12 11.76 -0.46 0.82
N ASP A 13 11.60 -1.74 1.14
CA ASP A 13 12.45 -2.80 0.62
C ASP A 13 12.37 -2.86 -0.92
N GLY A 14 13.52 -2.78 -1.57
CA GLY A 14 13.63 -2.86 -3.03
C GLY A 14 13.51 -1.53 -3.78
N LEU A 15 13.40 -0.39 -3.09
CA LEU A 15 13.49 0.92 -3.74
C LEU A 15 14.93 1.24 -4.18
N ASP A 16 15.08 1.74 -5.41
CA ASP A 16 16.37 2.19 -5.93
C ASP A 16 16.68 3.61 -5.46
N ALA A 17 17.51 3.71 -4.43
CA ALA A 17 17.96 4.96 -3.81
C ALA A 17 18.78 5.88 -4.74
N SER A 18 19.13 5.46 -5.95
CA SER A 18 19.78 6.32 -6.95
C SER A 18 18.82 7.24 -7.70
N GLN A 19 17.51 7.02 -7.56
CA GLN A 19 16.47 7.84 -8.19
C GLN A 19 16.26 9.19 -7.49
N PRO A 20 15.67 10.18 -8.18
CA PRO A 20 15.29 11.45 -7.57
C PRO A 20 14.31 11.27 -6.40
N ASP A 21 14.41 12.12 -5.38
CA ASP A 21 13.60 12.09 -4.15
C ASP A 21 12.09 12.01 -4.43
N GLU A 22 11.60 12.75 -5.42
CA GLU A 22 10.20 12.74 -5.81
C GLU A 22 9.77 11.37 -6.35
N ALA A 23 10.58 10.77 -7.23
CA ALA A 23 10.32 9.43 -7.76
C ALA A 23 10.37 8.37 -6.64
N LEU A 24 11.32 8.51 -5.70
CA LEU A 24 11.42 7.66 -4.52
C LEU A 24 10.18 7.77 -3.63
N LEU A 25 9.68 8.98 -3.40
CA LEU A 25 8.47 9.21 -2.61
C LEU A 25 7.25 8.54 -3.25
N HIS A 26 7.06 8.71 -4.56
CA HIS A 26 5.97 8.05 -5.28
C HIS A 26 6.05 6.52 -5.16
N GLN A 27 7.24 5.96 -5.32
CA GLN A 27 7.44 4.51 -5.20
C GLN A 27 7.20 4.02 -3.77
N ALA A 28 7.64 4.76 -2.75
CA ALA A 28 7.40 4.45 -1.35
C ALA A 28 5.90 4.43 -1.02
N VAL A 29 5.13 5.40 -1.53
CA VAL A 29 3.67 5.42 -1.37
C VAL A 29 3.02 4.20 -2.01
N GLU A 30 3.39 3.86 -3.25
CA GLU A 30 2.84 2.68 -3.92
C GLU A 30 3.21 1.38 -3.23
N ALA A 31 4.46 1.24 -2.79
CA ALA A 31 4.93 0.06 -2.08
C ALA A 31 4.20 -0.10 -0.74
N ASN A 32 3.95 0.99 -0.01
CA ASN A 32 3.13 0.97 1.19
C ASN A 32 1.72 0.45 0.92
N VAL A 33 1.04 0.97 -0.11
CA VAL A 33 -0.31 0.53 -0.49
C VAL A 33 -0.32 -0.96 -0.86
N ARG A 34 0.66 -1.43 -1.66
CA ARG A 34 0.77 -2.85 -2.05
C ARG A 34 0.98 -3.74 -0.83
N GLN A 35 1.85 -3.36 0.09
CA GLN A 35 2.10 -4.09 1.32
C GLN A 35 0.84 -4.15 2.19
N THR A 36 0.13 -3.04 2.37
CA THR A 36 -1.13 -3.02 3.14
C THR A 36 -2.19 -3.91 2.52
N VAL A 37 -2.37 -3.87 1.18
CA VAL A 37 -3.31 -4.77 0.50
C VAL A 37 -2.91 -6.23 0.74
N ARG A 38 -1.63 -6.56 0.62
CA ARG A 38 -1.13 -7.91 0.90
C ARG A 38 -1.45 -8.35 2.33
N LEU A 39 -1.10 -7.55 3.34
CA LEU A 39 -1.35 -7.86 4.74
C LEU A 39 -2.86 -8.05 5.03
N LEU A 40 -3.71 -7.19 4.46
CA LEU A 40 -5.17 -7.33 4.59
C LEU A 40 -5.68 -8.62 3.94
N ARG A 41 -5.14 -9.03 2.79
CA ARG A 41 -5.48 -10.33 2.17
C ARG A 41 -5.07 -11.50 3.05
N GLU A 42 -3.96 -11.40 3.78
CA GLU A 42 -3.43 -12.48 4.61
C GLU A 42 -4.18 -12.64 5.95
N THR A 43 -5.06 -11.70 6.32
CA THR A 43 -5.92 -11.84 7.51
C THR A 43 -6.95 -12.98 7.36
N PRO A 44 -7.38 -13.64 8.46
CA PRO A 44 -8.43 -14.65 8.42
C PRO A 44 -9.73 -14.15 7.77
N GLU A 45 -10.14 -12.92 8.09
CA GLU A 45 -11.33 -12.27 7.54
C GLU A 45 -11.17 -12.00 6.04
N GLY A 46 -9.99 -11.50 5.64
CA GLY A 46 -9.65 -11.26 4.24
C GLY A 46 -9.74 -12.53 3.41
N GLN A 47 -9.11 -13.61 3.87
CA GLN A 47 -9.15 -14.92 3.21
C GLN A 47 -10.58 -15.47 3.12
N ALA A 48 -11.34 -15.42 4.22
CA ALA A 48 -12.72 -15.91 4.24
C ALA A 48 -13.61 -15.17 3.23
N ARG A 49 -13.49 -13.84 3.15
CA ARG A 49 -14.28 -13.00 2.23
C ARG A 49 -13.88 -13.15 0.77
N LEU A 50 -12.58 -13.31 0.51
CA LEU A 50 -12.06 -13.60 -0.84
C LEU A 50 -12.53 -14.96 -1.33
N ALA A 51 -12.49 -16.00 -0.49
CA ALA A 51 -12.94 -17.34 -0.85
C ALA A 51 -14.45 -17.40 -1.18
N GLN A 52 -15.25 -16.55 -0.53
CA GLN A 52 -16.69 -16.43 -0.81
C GLN A 52 -17.00 -15.64 -2.08
N GLY A 53 -16.02 -14.94 -2.68
CA GLY A 53 -16.23 -14.08 -3.85
C GLY A 53 -17.11 -12.86 -3.61
N THR A 54 -17.41 -12.53 -2.35
CA THR A 54 -18.32 -11.43 -1.97
C THR A 54 -17.59 -10.11 -1.77
N MET A 55 -16.27 -10.08 -1.88
CA MET A 55 -15.43 -8.92 -1.64
C MET A 55 -14.36 -8.78 -2.73
N LYS A 56 -14.12 -7.53 -3.15
CA LYS A 56 -12.95 -7.14 -3.94
C LYS A 56 -12.08 -6.22 -3.10
N LEU A 57 -10.80 -6.57 -2.95
CA LEU A 57 -9.80 -5.72 -2.29
C LEU A 57 -8.85 -5.15 -3.33
N VAL A 58 -8.77 -3.82 -3.40
CA VAL A 58 -7.95 -3.04 -4.33
C VAL A 58 -7.07 -2.05 -3.57
N GLY A 59 -5.87 -1.80 -4.10
CA GLY A 59 -5.01 -0.69 -3.67
C GLY A 59 -5.14 0.47 -4.65
N ALA A 60 -5.04 1.70 -4.16
CA ALA A 60 -5.00 2.89 -5.00
C ALA A 60 -4.18 4.00 -4.37
N VAL A 61 -3.62 4.87 -5.21
CA VAL A 61 -2.96 6.11 -4.82
C VAL A 61 -3.77 7.31 -5.31
N TYR A 62 -3.79 8.38 -4.52
CA TYR A 62 -4.47 9.63 -4.85
C TYR A 62 -3.44 10.74 -5.05
N GLU A 63 -3.52 11.43 -6.18
CA GLU A 63 -2.68 12.58 -6.49
C GLU A 63 -3.38 13.86 -6.02
N LEU A 64 -2.81 14.53 -5.01
CA LEU A 64 -3.43 15.68 -4.35
C LEU A 64 -3.62 16.88 -5.29
N GLU A 65 -2.67 17.10 -6.20
CA GLU A 65 -2.69 18.26 -7.10
C GLU A 65 -3.77 18.16 -8.18
N SER A 66 -3.91 16.97 -8.77
CA SER A 66 -4.83 16.75 -9.90
C SER A 66 -6.18 16.18 -9.49
N GLY A 67 -6.27 15.63 -8.27
CA GLY A 67 -7.41 14.86 -7.78
C GLY A 67 -7.58 13.48 -8.42
N ARG A 68 -6.58 12.99 -9.15
CA ARG A 68 -6.66 11.69 -9.84
C ARG A 68 -6.41 10.53 -8.89
N VAL A 69 -7.17 9.45 -9.09
CA VAL A 69 -6.95 8.16 -8.43
C VAL A 69 -6.30 7.20 -9.43
N ARG A 70 -5.22 6.55 -9.01
CA ARG A 70 -4.54 5.49 -9.77
C ARG A 70 -4.69 4.18 -8.99
N PHE A 71 -5.38 3.20 -9.58
CA PHE A 71 -5.47 1.86 -9.02
C PHE A 71 -4.16 1.12 -9.24
N LEU A 72 -3.70 0.40 -8.22
CA LEU A 72 -2.51 -0.45 -8.27
C LEU A 72 -2.96 -1.88 -8.54
N GLU A 73 -2.34 -2.53 -9.52
CA GLU A 73 -2.56 -3.96 -9.85
C GLU A 73 -2.05 -4.89 -8.74
#